data_AF-A0A955WWE0-F1
#
_entry.id   AF-A0A955WWE0-F1
#
_cell.length_a   1.000
_cell.length_b   1.000
_cell.length_c   1.000
_cell.angle_alpha   90.00
_cell.angle_beta   90.00
_cell.angle_gamma   90.00
#
_symmetry.space_group_name_H-M   'P 1'
#
loop_
_entity.id
_entity.type
_entity.pdbx_description
1 polymer ?
#
loop_
_entity_poly.entity_id
_entity_poly.type
_entity_poly.pdbx_seq_one_letter_code
_entity_poly.pdbx_strand_id
1 'polypeptide(L)'
;MKEQPVTSVVGLPQGLVYAGLSGAHPLFDTHAIRRAFGRVQAGQIDQRLMLSAHRALRSLAAYESVDAMRAFVRALPPPTVDLLIFLYFRHLDQHQSEARPTLH
;
A
#
# COMPACT_ATOMS: atom_id res chain seq x y z
N MET A 1 22.02 -21.22 10.03
CA MET A 1 20.72 -20.77 9.49
C MET A 1 20.92 -19.32 9.09
N LYS A 2 20.78 -18.98 7.80
CA LYS A 2 20.91 -17.59 7.33
C LYS A 2 19.51 -17.02 7.25
N GLU A 3 19.17 -16.14 8.19
CA GLU A 3 17.96 -15.33 8.13
C GLU A 3 18.07 -14.46 6.87
N GLN A 4 17.24 -14.74 5.87
CA GLN A 4 17.14 -13.85 4.73
C GLN A 4 16.44 -12.57 5.21
N PRO A 5 17.03 -11.38 4.96
CA PRO A 5 16.40 -10.13 5.32
C PRO A 5 15.10 -10.02 4.52
N VAL A 6 13.99 -9.88 5.24
CA VAL A 6 12.69 -9.55 4.68
C VAL A 6 12.86 -8.19 4.01
N THR A 7 13.08 -8.21 2.70
CA THR A 7 13.37 -7.03 1.89
C THR A 7 12.29 -6.01 2.16
N SER A 8 12.70 -4.86 2.71
CA SER A 8 11.79 -3.74 2.90
C SER A 8 11.08 -3.46 1.59
N VAL A 9 9.74 -3.40 1.64
CA VAL A 9 8.91 -2.81 0.59
C VAL A 9 9.61 -1.53 0.14
N VAL A 10 9.66 -1.28 -1.17
CA VAL A 10 10.11 0.00 -1.72
C VAL A 10 9.44 1.15 -0.94
N GLY A 11 10.16 1.68 0.07
CA GLY A 11 9.75 2.81 0.91
C GLY A 11 8.77 2.61 2.06
N LEU A 12 8.23 1.42 2.37
CA LEU A 12 7.23 1.28 3.45
C LEU A 12 7.73 0.45 4.65
N PRO A 13 7.66 0.98 5.89
CA PRO A 13 8.03 0.25 7.10
C PRO A 13 7.16 -1.01 7.30
N GLN A 14 7.78 -2.13 7.66
CA GLN A 14 7.11 -3.41 7.93
C GLN A 14 6.01 -3.31 9.01
N GLY A 15 6.15 -2.42 9.99
CA GLY A 15 5.12 -2.19 11.00
C GLY A 15 3.78 -1.69 10.43
N LEU A 16 3.81 -0.98 9.29
CA LEU A 16 2.58 -0.52 8.63
C LEU A 16 1.83 -1.66 7.93
N VAL A 17 2.60 -2.63 7.43
CA VAL A 17 2.09 -3.86 6.80
C VAL A 17 1.24 -4.65 7.80
N TYR A 18 1.77 -4.91 8.99
CA TYR A 18 1.06 -5.64 10.04
C TYR A 18 -0.16 -4.88 10.59
N ALA A 19 -0.07 -3.57 10.79
CA ALA A 19 -1.20 -2.76 11.27
C ALA A 19 -2.38 -2.73 10.26
N GLY A 20 -2.08 -2.74 8.96
CA GLY A 20 -3.09 -2.86 7.91
C GLY A 20 -3.92 -4.15 7.98
N LEU A 21 -3.32 -5.26 8.44
CA LEU A 21 -4.00 -6.55 8.60
C LEU A 21 -4.98 -6.58 9.78
N SER A 22 -4.79 -5.73 10.79
CA SER A 22 -5.66 -5.63 11.97
C SER A 22 -6.84 -4.66 11.81
N GLY A 23 -7.08 -4.13 10.60
CA GLY A 23 -8.20 -3.23 10.32
C GLY A 23 -7.98 -1.75 10.68
N ALA A 24 -6.80 -1.40 11.20
CA ALA A 24 -6.39 -0.03 11.48
C ALA A 24 -5.22 0.36 10.59
N HIS A 25 -5.49 0.72 9.32
CA HIS A 25 -4.42 1.08 8.40
C HIS A 25 -3.82 2.44 8.80
N PRO A 26 -2.51 2.53 9.09
CA PRO A 26 -1.90 3.74 9.64
C PRO A 26 -1.85 4.91 8.65
N LEU A 27 -1.90 4.63 7.34
CA LEU A 27 -1.85 5.64 6.28
C LEU A 27 -3.19 5.91 5.59
N PHE A 28 -4.17 5.01 5.71
CA PHE A 28 -5.39 5.05 4.90
C PHE A 28 -6.60 4.96 5.81
N ASP A 29 -7.54 5.89 5.69
CA ASP A 29 -8.79 5.80 6.42
C ASP A 29 -9.74 4.76 5.79
N THR A 30 -10.67 4.26 6.60
CA THR A 30 -11.63 3.21 6.19
C THR A 30 -12.50 3.64 5.00
N HIS A 31 -12.83 4.93 4.88
CA HIS A 31 -13.64 5.43 3.77
C HIS A 31 -12.86 5.41 2.45
N ALA A 32 -11.59 5.80 2.47
CA ALA A 32 -10.69 5.74 1.33
C ALA A 32 -10.47 4.29 0.89
N ILE A 33 -10.31 3.36 1.83
CA ILE A 33 -10.18 1.93 1.51
C ILE A 33 -11.43 1.41 0.80
N ARG A 34 -12.62 1.64 1.36
CA ARG A 34 -13.89 1.22 0.75
C ARG A 34 -14.07 1.81 -0.65
N ARG A 35 -13.76 3.09 -0.82
CA ARG A 35 -13.85 3.78 -2.12
C ARG A 35 -12.89 3.18 -3.14
N ALA A 36 -11.64 2.91 -2.75
CA ALA A 36 -10.62 2.36 -3.62
C ALA A 36 -11.05 1.03 -4.25
N PHE A 37 -11.56 0.11 -3.42
CA PHE A 37 -12.04 -1.19 -3.91
C PHE A 37 -13.28 -1.08 -4.80
N GLY A 38 -14.16 -0.11 -4.56
CA GLY A 38 -15.30 0.15 -5.45
C GLY A 38 -14.91 0.73 -6.80
N ARG A 39 -13.83 1.52 -6.87
CA ARG A 39 -13.38 2.20 -8.09
C ARG A 39 -12.48 1.37 -8.98
N VAL A 40 -11.52 0.63 -8.41
CA VAL A 40 -10.52 -0.08 -9.22
C VAL A 40 -11.14 -1.28 -9.95
N GLN A 41 -12.21 -1.88 -9.41
CA GLN A 41 -12.98 -2.90 -10.13
C GLN A 41 -13.63 -2.37 -11.42
N ALA A 42 -13.79 -1.05 -11.57
CA ALA A 42 -14.35 -0.42 -12.78
C ALA A 42 -13.34 -0.20 -13.91
N GLY A 43 -12.09 -0.70 -13.79
CA GLY A 43 -11.12 -0.72 -14.89
C GLY A 43 -10.52 0.63 -15.30
N GLN A 44 -10.71 1.70 -14.51
CA GLN A 44 -10.23 3.05 -14.84
C GLN A 44 -8.79 3.31 -14.37
N ILE A 45 -7.84 2.45 -14.74
CA ILE A 45 -6.41 2.72 -14.52
C ILE A 45 -5.81 3.21 -15.83
N ASP A 46 -5.53 4.51 -15.91
CA ASP A 46 -4.78 5.08 -17.03
C ASP A 46 -3.29 5.27 -16.70
N GLN A 47 -2.49 5.52 -17.74
CA GLN A 47 -1.03 5.66 -17.62
C GLN A 47 -0.62 6.87 -16.77
N ARG A 48 -1.41 7.95 -16.75
CA ARG A 48 -1.12 9.14 -15.93
C ARG A 48 -1.33 8.85 -14.44
N LEU A 49 -2.33 8.04 -14.13
CA LEU A 49 -2.61 7.60 -12.78
C LEU A 49 -1.50 6.68 -12.26
N MET A 50 -1.02 5.76 -13.10
CA MET A 50 0.15 4.92 -12.77
C MET A 50 1.40 5.75 -12.49
N LEU A 51 1.70 6.75 -13.33
CA LEU A 51 2.84 7.65 -13.12
C LEU A 51 2.71 8.45 -11.82
N SER A 52 1.49 8.94 -11.52
CA SER A 52 1.21 9.66 -10.27
C SER A 52 1.42 8.77 -9.05
N ALA A 53 0.93 7.53 -9.09
CA ALA A 53 1.13 6.57 -8.01
C ALA A 53 2.61 6.19 -7.84
N HIS A 54 3.35 6.00 -8.93
CA HIS A 54 4.79 5.71 -8.86
C HIS A 54 5.57 6.85 -8.21
N ARG A 55 5.28 8.11 -8.59
CA ARG A 55 5.88 9.29 -7.94
C ARG A 55 5.53 9.36 -6.46
N ALA A 56 4.26 9.13 -6.11
CA ALA A 56 3.80 9.14 -4.73
C ALA A 56 4.50 8.06 -3.88
N LEU A 57 4.70 6.84 -4.40
CA LEU A 57 5.46 5.79 -3.70
C LEU A 57 6.91 6.20 -3.45
N ARG A 58 7.57 6.79 -4.44
CA ARG A 58 8.94 7.28 -4.29
C ARG A 58 9.03 8.41 -3.26
N SER A 59 8.06 9.31 -3.22
CA SER A 59 7.99 10.37 -2.21
C SER A 59 7.68 9.82 -0.82
N LEU A 60 6.82 8.80 -0.71
CA LEU A 60 6.51 8.13 0.56
C LEU A 60 7.77 7.54 1.23
N ALA A 61 8.65 6.95 0.42
CA ALA A 61 9.92 6.39 0.87
C ALA A 61 10.86 7.41 1.54
N ALA A 62 10.66 8.70 1.30
CA ALA A 62 11.50 9.77 1.83
C ALA A 62 11.03 10.31 3.19
N TYR A 63 9.83 9.93 3.66
CA TYR A 63 9.35 10.35 4.97
C TYR A 63 9.79 9.36 6.04
N GLU A 64 10.29 9.86 7.17
CA GLU A 64 10.74 9.02 8.28
C GLU A 64 9.64 8.77 9.31
N SER A 65 8.58 9.59 9.34
CA SER A 65 7.48 9.49 10.29
C SER A 65 6.16 9.11 9.64
N VAL A 66 5.40 8.27 10.34
CA VAL A 66 4.06 7.81 9.91
C VAL A 66 3.09 8.98 9.79
N ASP A 67 3.19 9.98 10.66
CA ASP A 67 2.34 11.17 10.61
C ASP A 67 2.63 12.02 9.37
N ALA A 68 3.90 12.16 8.96
CA ALA A 68 4.26 12.86 7.73
C ALA A 68 3.79 12.09 6.49
N MET A 69 3.95 10.76 6.48
CA MET A 69 3.39 9.91 5.41
C MET A 69 1.87 10.05 5.32
N ARG A 70 1.16 10.06 6.45
CA ARG A 70 -0.29 10.23 6.50
C ARG A 70 -0.72 11.60 5.99
N ALA A 71 -0.03 12.67 6.39
CA ALA A 71 -0.28 14.02 5.91
C ALA A 71 -0.07 14.12 4.39
N PHE A 72 1.00 13.52 3.89
CA PHE A 72 1.29 13.45 2.45
C PHE A 72 0.19 12.71 1.68
N VAL A 73 -0.21 11.51 2.14
CA VAL A 73 -1.28 10.73 1.49
C VAL A 73 -2.59 11.49 1.45
N ARG A 74 -2.95 12.22 2.53
CA ARG A 74 -4.16 13.04 2.59
C ARG A 74 -4.15 14.21 1.59
N ALA A 75 -2.97 14.69 1.20
CA ALA A 75 -2.82 15.76 0.21
C ALA A 75 -2.85 15.26 -1.24
N LEU A 76 -2.78 13.94 -1.48
CA LEU A 76 -2.80 13.39 -2.82
C LEU A 76 -4.21 13.42 -3.45
N PRO A 77 -4.31 13.49 -4.78
CA PRO A 77 -5.59 13.35 -5.47
C PRO A 77 -6.28 12.02 -5.10
N PRO A 78 -7.61 12.01 -4.88
CA PRO A 78 -8.32 10.80 -4.49
C PRO A 78 -8.08 9.58 -5.41
N PRO A 79 -8.05 9.72 -6.75
CA PRO A 79 -7.75 8.58 -7.63
C PRO A 79 -6.36 7.98 -7.38
N THR A 80 -5.37 8.82 -7.03
CA THR A 80 -4.00 8.35 -6.74
C THR A 80 -3.97 7.60 -5.43
N VAL A 81 -4.64 8.10 -4.39
CA VAL A 81 -4.79 7.40 -3.10
C VAL A 81 -5.49 6.07 -3.31
N ASP A 82 -6.56 6.05 -4.09
CA ASP A 82 -7.34 4.84 -4.39
C ASP A 82 -6.44 3.77 -5.06
N LEU A 83 -5.61 4.16 -6.03
CA LEU A 83 -4.65 3.25 -6.66
C LEU A 83 -3.55 2.77 -5.69
N LEU A 84 -3.02 3.65 -4.85
CA LEU A 84 -2.02 3.27 -3.84
C LEU A 84 -2.56 2.23 -2.86
N ILE A 85 -3.79 2.42 -2.39
CA ILE A 85 -4.50 1.45 -1.54
C ILE A 85 -4.61 0.10 -2.26
N PHE A 86 -5.08 0.10 -3.51
CA PHE A 86 -5.24 -1.13 -4.27
C PHE A 86 -3.92 -1.88 -4.43
N LEU A 87 -2.84 -1.17 -4.80
CA LEU A 87 -1.51 -1.76 -4.96
C LEU A 87 -0.98 -2.33 -3.65
N TYR A 88 -1.19 -1.61 -2.54
CA TYR A 88 -0.80 -2.06 -1.21
C TYR A 88 -1.51 -3.38 -0.83
N PHE A 89 -2.84 -3.44 -0.92
CA PHE A 89 -3.57 -4.66 -0.55
C PHE A 89 -3.31 -5.82 -1.51
N ARG A 90 -3.16 -5.56 -2.81
CA ARG A 90 -2.76 -6.59 -3.79
C ARG A 90 -1.39 -7.18 -3.46
N HIS A 91 -0.46 -6.37 -2.99
CA HIS A 91 0.85 -6.83 -2.56
C HIS A 91 0.77 -7.69 -1.29
N LEU A 92 -0.07 -7.32 -0.32
CA LEU A 92 -0.32 -8.15 0.86
C LEU A 92 -0.88 -9.53 0.49
N ASP A 93 -1.83 -9.57 -0.43
CA ASP A 93 -2.45 -10.82 -0.90
C ASP A 93 -1.42 -11.75 -1.57
N GLN A 94 -0.49 -11.18 -2.34
CA GLN A 94 0.63 -11.92 -2.94
C GLN A 94 1.56 -12.53 -1.89
N HIS A 95 1.91 -11.77 -0.85
CA HIS A 95 2.78 -12.29 0.22
C HIS A 95 2.09 -13.29 1.16
N GLN A 96 0.78 -13.16 1.39
CA GLN A 96 0.03 -14.17 2.14
C GLN A 96 -0.07 -15.49 1.38
N SER A 97 -0.15 -15.42 0.05
CA SER A 97 -0.16 -16.61 -0.81
C SER A 97 1.19 -17.34 -0.82
N GLU A 98 2.30 -16.62 -0.71
CA GLU A 98 3.65 -17.20 -0.57
C GLU A 98 3.91 -17.80 0.83
N ALA A 99 3.23 -17.31 1.86
CA ALA A 99 3.38 -17.78 3.24
C ALA A 99 2.57 -19.05 3.59
N ARG A 100 1.82 -19.63 2.63
CA ARG A 100 1.20 -20.95 2.82
C ARG A 100 2.26 -22.04 2.61
N PRO A 101 2.75 -22.75 3.64
CA PRO A 101 3.47 -23.98 3.41
C PRO A 101 2.50 -24.95 2.74
N THR A 102 2.84 -25.40 1.53
CA THR A 102 2.29 -26.63 0.97
C THR A 102 2.63 -27.76 1.93
N LEU A 103 1.67 -28.14 2.77
CA LEU A 103 1.70 -29.41 3.48
C LEU A 103 1.53 -30.50 2.42
N HIS A 104 2.65 -31.06 1.97
CA HIS A 104 2.72 -32.37 1.34
C HIS A 104 3.16 -33.40 2.39
#